data_AF-A0A520CYL8-F1
#
_entry.id   AF-A0A520CYL8-F1
#
_cell.length_a   1.000
_cell.length_b   1.000
_cell.length_c   1.000
_cell.angle_alpha   90.00
_cell.angle_beta   90.00
_cell.angle_gamma   90.00
#
_symmetry.space_group_name_H-M   'P 1'
#
loop_
_entity.id
_entity.type
_entity.pdbx_description
1 polymer ?
#
loop_
_entity_poly.entity_id
_entity_poly.type
_entity_poly.pdbx_seq_one_letter_code
_entity_poly.pdbx_strand_id
1 'polypeptide(L)'
;MENYKDKNNPFQFLDLAYMKEISRGDVAYEKSVTKLFIETIPTNLSDLERNFELRSYQNFNKVLHHMQSSISIMGLDKKLAKFMDMDFYEQSNAAEIKENIDYIKFFCNKAIDEAKDYLIILN
;
A
#
# COMPACT_ATOMS: atom_id res chain seq x y z
N MET A 1 22.56 17.93 0.16
CA MET A 1 21.22 17.50 0.62
C MET A 1 21.37 16.07 1.08
N GLU A 2 21.52 15.89 2.39
CA GLU A 2 21.85 14.61 3.01
C GLU A 2 20.68 13.63 2.95
N ASN A 3 20.95 12.44 2.42
CA ASN A 3 20.07 11.29 2.50
C ASN A 3 19.98 10.82 3.96
N TYR A 4 18.94 11.23 4.67
CA TYR A 4 18.54 10.56 5.91
C TYR A 4 17.87 9.23 5.52
N LYS A 5 18.68 8.24 5.13
CA LYS A 5 18.26 6.86 5.30
C LYS A 5 18.16 6.65 6.80
N ASP A 6 16.94 6.62 7.31
CA ASP A 6 16.66 6.23 8.67
C ASP A 6 17.29 4.84 8.90
N LYS A 7 18.44 4.80 9.59
CA LYS A 7 19.19 3.58 9.86
C LYS A 7 18.45 2.65 10.84
N ASN A 8 17.26 3.04 11.29
CA ASN A 8 16.45 2.33 12.29
C ASN A 8 15.04 2.00 11.80
N ASN A 9 14.82 1.83 10.49
CA ASN A 9 13.57 1.20 10.04
C ASN A 9 13.70 -0.33 10.19
N PRO A 10 13.03 -0.98 11.17
CA PRO A 10 13.10 -2.44 11.32
C PRO A 10 12.32 -3.17 10.21
N PHE A 11 11.59 -2.42 9.39
CA PHE A 11 10.70 -2.94 8.37
C PHE A 11 11.34 -2.88 6.98
N GLN A 12 11.11 -3.93 6.20
CA GLN A 12 11.60 -4.12 4.84
C GLN A 12 10.63 -3.56 3.79
N PHE A 13 9.33 -3.58 4.07
CA PHE A 13 8.26 -3.18 3.13
C PHE A 13 7.59 -1.86 3.50
N LEU A 14 7.45 -1.57 4.80
CA LEU A 14 6.92 -0.29 5.30
C LEU A 14 7.98 0.81 5.33
N ASP A 15 7.58 2.03 5.03
CA ASP A 15 8.34 3.24 5.35
C ASP A 15 7.46 4.19 6.18
N LEU A 16 7.66 4.14 7.49
CA LEU A 16 6.83 4.88 8.44
C LEU A 16 7.25 6.34 8.61
N ALA A 17 8.27 6.83 7.88
CA ALA A 17 8.78 8.18 8.05
C ALA A 17 7.68 9.23 7.84
N TYR A 18 6.91 9.09 6.76
CA TYR A 18 5.81 10.01 6.45
C TYR A 18 4.68 9.90 7.47
N MET A 19 4.26 8.68 7.83
CA MET A 19 3.24 8.48 8.87
C MET A 19 3.65 9.10 10.22
N LYS A 20 4.92 8.99 10.62
CA LYS A 20 5.43 9.58 11.88
C LYS A 20 5.51 11.11 11.80
N GLU A 21 5.84 11.64 10.63
CA GLU A 21 5.85 13.08 10.40
C GLU A 21 4.45 13.69 10.56
N ILE A 22 3.45 13.07 9.93
CA ILE A 22 2.06 13.55 10.01
C ILE A 22 1.41 13.26 11.37
N SER A 23 1.81 12.18 12.06
CA SER A 23 1.29 11.88 13.40
C SER A 23 1.77 12.90 14.43
N ARG A 24 2.94 13.51 14.23
CA ARG A 24 3.59 14.43 15.20
C ARG A 24 3.69 13.84 16.61
N GLY A 25 3.87 12.52 16.70
CA GLY A 25 3.95 11.78 17.95
C GLY A 25 2.59 11.36 18.53
N ASP A 26 1.49 11.57 17.82
CA ASP A 26 0.17 11.05 18.20
C ASP A 26 0.09 9.54 17.94
N VAL A 27 0.39 8.75 18.98
CA VAL A 27 0.32 7.29 18.95
C VAL A 27 -1.10 6.78 18.66
N ALA A 28 -2.14 7.51 19.06
CA ALA A 28 -3.52 7.10 18.78
C ALA A 28 -3.83 7.24 17.29
N TYR A 29 -3.35 8.32 16.65
CA TYR A 29 -3.39 8.48 15.21
C TYR A 29 -2.64 7.35 14.49
N GLU A 30 -1.40 7.06 14.88
CA GLU A 30 -0.60 5.99 14.27
C GLU A 30 -1.28 4.61 14.37
N LYS A 31 -1.83 4.27 15.53
CA LYS A 31 -2.64 3.05 15.73
C LYS A 31 -3.87 3.04 14.83
N SER A 32 -4.58 4.16 14.72
CA SER A 32 -5.81 4.23 13.92
C SER A 32 -5.55 4.01 12.43
N VAL A 33 -4.52 4.67 11.88
CA VAL A 33 -4.14 4.56 10.47
C VAL A 33 -3.60 3.16 10.16
N THR A 34 -2.77 2.61 11.04
CA THR A 34 -2.19 1.28 10.84
C THR A 34 -3.29 0.20 10.87
N LYS A 35 -4.27 0.29 11.79
CA LYS A 35 -5.43 -0.60 11.80
C LYS A 35 -6.27 -0.48 10.54
N LEU A 36 -6.57 0.74 10.12
CA LEU A 36 -7.33 0.99 8.89
C LEU A 36 -6.62 0.36 7.68
N PHE A 37 -5.30 0.49 7.59
CA PHE A 37 -4.50 -0.14 6.53
C PHE A 37 -4.64 -1.68 6.55
N ILE A 38 -4.49 -2.30 7.73
CA ILE A 38 -4.58 -3.76 7.89
C ILE A 38 -5.98 -4.28 7.53
N GLU A 39 -7.04 -3.53 7.85
CA GLU A 39 -8.43 -3.93 7.59
C GLU A 39 -8.85 -3.70 6.13
N THR A 40 -8.43 -2.59 5.53
CA THR A 40 -8.94 -2.16 4.21
C THR A 40 -8.16 -2.75 3.04
N ILE A 41 -6.84 -2.87 3.14
CA ILE A 41 -6.00 -3.32 2.02
C ILE A 41 -6.34 -4.74 1.55
N PRO A 42 -6.57 -5.75 2.42
CA PRO A 42 -6.95 -7.09 1.96
C PRO A 42 -8.24 -7.10 1.12
N THR A 43 -9.22 -6.29 1.52
CA THR A 43 -10.49 -6.13 0.81
C THR A 43 -10.25 -5.47 -0.55
N ASN A 44 -9.49 -4.37 -0.58
CA ASN A 44 -9.14 -3.68 -1.81
C ASN A 44 -8.36 -4.59 -2.79
N LEU A 45 -7.43 -5.41 -2.31
CA LEU A 45 -6.70 -6.38 -3.15
C LEU A 45 -7.64 -7.41 -3.77
N SER A 46 -8.62 -7.90 -3.01
CA SER A 46 -9.62 -8.84 -3.49
C SER A 46 -10.54 -8.20 -4.54
N ASP A 47 -10.95 -6.96 -4.30
CA ASP A 47 -11.75 -6.19 -5.26
C ASP A 47 -10.96 -5.85 -6.52
N LEU A 48 -9.67 -5.56 -6.41
CA LEU A 48 -8.80 -5.28 -7.55
C LEU A 48 -8.74 -6.49 -8.50
N GLU A 49 -8.47 -7.67 -7.96
CA GLU A 49 -8.44 -8.93 -8.71
C GLU A 49 -9.81 -9.26 -9.32
N ARG A 50 -10.89 -9.15 -8.54
CA ARG A 50 -12.25 -9.41 -9.01
C ARG A 50 -12.65 -8.47 -10.15
N ASN A 51 -12.38 -7.17 -10.04
CA ASN A 51 -12.74 -6.22 -11.08
C ASN A 51 -11.93 -6.44 -12.36
N PHE A 52 -10.69 -6.90 -12.26
CA PHE A 52 -9.90 -7.32 -13.41
C PHE A 52 -10.51 -8.55 -14.10
N GLU A 53 -10.86 -9.59 -13.35
CA GLU A 53 -11.50 -10.81 -13.88
C GLU A 53 -12.84 -10.52 -14.58
N LEU A 54 -13.63 -9.60 -14.01
CA LEU A 54 -14.90 -9.14 -14.58
C LEU A 54 -14.74 -8.13 -15.72
N ARG A 55 -13.50 -7.78 -16.10
CA ARG A 55 -13.17 -6.73 -17.09
C ARG A 55 -13.83 -5.37 -16.78
N SER A 56 -14.04 -5.10 -15.48
CA SER A 56 -14.62 -3.85 -14.99
C SER A 56 -13.52 -2.82 -14.72
N TYR A 57 -12.91 -2.31 -15.80
CA TYR A 57 -11.76 -1.40 -15.72
C TYR A 57 -12.06 -0.10 -14.97
N GLN A 58 -13.30 0.41 -15.06
CA GLN A 58 -13.70 1.59 -14.29
C GLN A 58 -13.64 1.35 -12.78
N ASN A 59 -14.07 0.18 -12.31
CA ASN A 59 -14.02 -0.16 -10.88
C ASN A 59 -12.61 -0.54 -10.46
N PHE A 60 -11.85 -1.22 -11.32
CA PHE A 60 -10.43 -1.50 -11.11
C PHE A 60 -9.65 -0.20 -10.81
N ASN A 61 -9.86 0.83 -11.64
CA ASN A 61 -9.24 2.15 -11.48
C ASN A 61 -9.65 2.83 -10.17
N LYS A 62 -10.93 2.75 -9.78
CA LYS A 62 -11.39 3.28 -8.49
C LYS A 62 -10.70 2.61 -7.30
N VAL A 63 -10.54 1.29 -7.35
CA VAL A 63 -9.86 0.53 -6.29
C VAL A 63 -8.39 0.93 -6.19
N LEU A 64 -7.66 1.08 -7.31
CA LEU A 64 -6.28 1.56 -7.30
C LEU A 64 -6.14 2.95 -6.65
N HIS A 65 -6.98 3.92 -7.03
CA HIS A 65 -6.96 5.24 -6.42
C HIS A 65 -7.26 5.21 -4.92
N HIS A 66 -8.23 4.40 -4.49
CA HIS A 66 -8.55 4.25 -3.08
C HIS A 66 -7.35 3.68 -2.31
N MET A 67 -6.70 2.65 -2.85
CA MET A 67 -5.50 2.06 -2.26
C MET A 67 -4.34 3.06 -2.19
N GLN A 68 -4.16 3.89 -3.23
CA GLN A 68 -3.03 4.82 -3.35
C GLN A 68 -2.87 5.70 -2.10
N SER A 69 -3.97 6.18 -1.53
CA SER A 69 -3.93 6.99 -0.31
C SER A 69 -3.36 6.23 0.89
N SER A 70 -3.92 5.06 1.21
CA SER A 70 -3.50 4.22 2.33
C SER A 70 -2.07 3.70 2.17
N ILE A 71 -1.67 3.27 0.98
CA ILE A 71 -0.31 2.77 0.74
C ILE A 71 0.73 3.91 0.81
N SER A 72 0.36 5.14 0.42
CA SER A 72 1.26 6.29 0.48
C SER A 72 1.51 6.71 1.91
N ILE A 73 0.46 6.70 2.74
CA ILE A 73 0.61 7.01 4.17
C ILE A 73 1.58 6.02 4.84
N MET A 74 1.48 4.74 4.48
CA MET A 74 2.35 3.68 5.01
C MET A 74 3.72 3.56 4.29
N GLY A 75 3.98 4.42 3.31
CA GLY A 75 5.28 4.55 2.62
C GLY A 75 5.62 3.45 1.61
N LEU A 76 4.61 2.80 1.03
CA LEU A 76 4.80 1.78 -0.02
C LEU A 76 4.94 2.41 -1.43
N ASP A 77 4.69 3.72 -1.56
CA ASP A 77 4.74 4.50 -2.79
C ASP A 77 6.06 4.30 -3.56
N LYS A 78 7.20 4.25 -2.86
CA LYS A 78 8.53 4.02 -3.46
C LYS A 78 8.62 2.75 -4.32
N LYS A 79 7.79 1.74 -4.02
CA LYS A 79 7.77 0.47 -4.74
C LYS A 79 6.51 0.29 -5.57
N LEU A 80 5.39 0.84 -5.13
CA LEU A 80 4.09 0.60 -5.74
C LEU A 80 3.58 1.74 -6.64
N ALA A 81 4.17 2.94 -6.61
CA ALA A 81 3.66 4.11 -7.34
C ALA A 81 3.43 3.83 -8.84
N LYS A 82 4.36 3.15 -9.51
CA LYS A 82 4.23 2.77 -10.92
C LYS A 82 2.98 1.91 -11.19
N PHE A 83 2.64 1.02 -10.26
CA PHE A 83 1.51 0.11 -10.40
C PHE A 83 0.19 0.74 -9.94
N MET A 84 0.21 1.96 -9.42
CA MET A 84 -0.98 2.74 -9.08
C MET A 84 -1.28 3.81 -10.14
N ASP A 85 -0.44 3.91 -11.16
CA ASP A 85 -0.64 4.76 -12.32
C ASP A 85 -1.63 4.09 -13.28
N MET A 86 -2.71 4.78 -13.65
CA MET A 86 -3.72 4.24 -14.57
C MET A 86 -3.22 4.17 -16.00
N ASP A 87 -2.41 5.14 -16.42
CA ASP A 87 -1.90 5.23 -17.79
C ASP A 87 -1.02 4.00 -18.12
N PHE A 88 -0.43 3.40 -17.09
CA PHE A 88 0.32 2.15 -17.18
C PHE A 88 -0.56 0.98 -17.62
N TYR A 89 -1.83 0.91 -17.19
CA TYR A 89 -2.73 -0.20 -17.51
C TYR A 89 -3.41 -0.07 -18.87
N GLU A 90 -3.58 1.14 -19.40
CA GLU A 90 -4.15 1.36 -20.74
C GLU A 90 -3.25 0.79 -21.85
N GLN A 91 -1.95 0.70 -21.58
CA GLN A 91 -0.94 0.21 -22.53
C GLN A 91 -0.57 -1.26 -22.29
N SER A 92 -1.09 -1.88 -21.23
CA SER A 92 -0.74 -3.23 -20.83
C SER A 92 -1.72 -4.29 -21.32
N ASN A 93 -1.19 -5.48 -21.59
CA ASN A 93 -2.03 -6.64 -21.91
C ASN A 93 -2.49 -7.37 -20.63
N ALA A 94 -3.51 -8.22 -20.74
CA ALA A 94 -4.10 -8.91 -19.59
C ALA A 94 -3.09 -9.73 -18.76
N ALA A 95 -2.07 -10.33 -19.37
CA ALA A 95 -1.06 -11.09 -18.64
C ALA A 95 -0.19 -10.15 -17.78
N GLU A 96 0.25 -9.03 -18.34
CA GLU A 96 1.00 -8.00 -17.60
C GLU A 96 0.17 -7.44 -16.44
N ILE A 97 -1.10 -7.11 -16.69
CA ILE A 97 -1.99 -6.60 -15.63
C ILE A 97 -2.12 -7.62 -14.50
N LYS A 98 -2.24 -8.91 -14.83
CA LYS A 98 -2.31 -9.97 -13.82
C LYS A 98 -1.02 -10.10 -13.00
N GLU A 99 0.14 -10.08 -13.66
CA GLU A 99 1.44 -10.08 -12.98
C GLU A 99 1.60 -8.86 -12.05
N ASN A 100 1.14 -7.69 -12.48
CA ASN A 100 1.15 -6.47 -11.69
C ASN A 100 0.25 -6.59 -10.45
N ILE A 101 -0.97 -7.13 -10.60
CA ILE A 101 -1.87 -7.40 -9.47
C ILE A 101 -1.21 -8.36 -8.48
N ASP A 102 -0.58 -9.43 -8.96
CA ASP A 102 0.08 -10.41 -8.10
C ASP A 102 1.28 -9.81 -7.36
N TYR A 103 2.03 -8.91 -8.02
CA TYR A 103 3.10 -8.15 -7.38
C TYR A 103 2.57 -7.20 -6.29
N ILE A 104 1.52 -6.44 -6.57
CA ILE A 104 0.85 -5.57 -5.59
C ILE A 104 0.38 -6.41 -4.40
N LYS A 105 -0.28 -7.55 -4.65
CA LYS A 105 -0.76 -8.46 -3.59
C LYS A 105 0.40 -8.97 -2.73
N PHE A 106 1.47 -9.45 -3.34
CA PHE A 106 2.64 -9.91 -2.61
C PHE A 106 3.21 -8.82 -1.69
N PHE A 107 3.43 -7.62 -2.25
CA PHE A 107 4.06 -6.52 -1.50
C PHE A 107 3.15 -6.01 -0.38
N CYS A 108 1.87 -5.79 -0.66
CA CYS A 108 0.90 -5.32 0.33
C CYS A 108 0.70 -6.33 1.46
N ASN A 109 0.66 -7.63 1.17
CA ASN A 109 0.54 -8.65 2.22
C ASN A 109 1.76 -8.65 3.15
N LYS A 110 2.98 -8.49 2.61
CA LYS A 110 4.18 -8.35 3.43
C LYS A 110 4.17 -7.08 4.28
N ALA A 111 3.73 -5.96 3.70
CA ALA A 111 3.56 -4.72 4.44
C ALA A 111 2.48 -4.83 5.54
N ILE A 112 1.41 -5.59 5.33
CA ILE A 112 0.38 -5.86 6.35
C ILE A 112 0.96 -6.64 7.52
N ASP A 113 1.82 -7.64 7.26
CA ASP A 113 2.47 -8.40 8.34
C ASP A 113 3.36 -7.48 9.18
N GLU A 114 4.16 -6.63 8.56
CA GLU A 114 4.96 -5.61 9.25
C GLU A 114 4.10 -4.58 10.00
N ALA A 115 2.93 -4.22 9.46
CA ALA A 115 2.02 -3.28 10.10
C ALA A 115 1.41 -3.87 11.38
N LYS A 116 1.14 -5.19 11.40
CA LYS A 116 0.73 -5.90 12.62
C LYS A 116 1.84 -5.89 13.66
N ASP A 117 3.08 -6.15 13.26
CA ASP A 117 4.24 -6.07 14.15
C ASP A 117 4.40 -4.66 14.71
N TYR A 118 4.20 -3.64 13.88
CA TYR A 118 4.22 -2.24 14.32
C TYR A 118 3.16 -1.93 15.38
N LEU A 119 1.92 -2.41 15.21
CA LEU A 119 0.86 -2.23 16.22
C LEU A 119 1.22 -2.86 17.57
N ILE A 120 1.95 -3.97 17.58
CA ILE A 120 2.43 -4.62 18.81
C ILE A 120 3.48 -3.73 19.49
N ILE A 121 4.38 -3.11 18.73
CA ILE A 121 5.42 -2.20 19.24
C ILE A 121 4.81 -0.92 19.85
N LEU A 122 3.68 -0.43 19.31
CA LEU A 122 2.99 0.76 19.81
C LEU A 122 2.22 0.53 21.13
N ASN A 123 2.12 -0.70 21.63
CA ASN A 123 1.38 -1.04 22.86
C ASN A 123 2.23 -0.97 24.13
#